data_AF-Q4RFG7-F1
#
_entry.id   AF-Q4RFG7-F1
#
_cell.length_a   1.000
_cell.length_b   1.000
_cell.length_c   1.000
_cell.angle_alpha   90.00
_cell.angle_beta   90.00
_cell.angle_gamma   90.00
#
_symmetry.space_group_name_H-M   'P 1'
#
loop_
_entity.id
_entity.type
_entity.pdbx_description
1 polymer ?
#
loop_
_entity_poly.entity_id
_entity_poly.type
_entity_poly.pdbx_seq_one_letter_code
_entity_poly.pdbx_strand_id
1 'polypeptide(L)'
;MYQALEQENNWYSQATATLKELEGQLVERQNIYCSRTQSRHLRKEMEENMLLKVAREPLGRELDLEANLRDIFKKDTHCADFLNMDKRKNGSLMWVYLKYWQLQITLQKYKRAEAAVL
;
A
#
# COMPACT_ATOMS: atom_id res chain seq x y z
N MET A 1 13.98 -26.18 -11.06
CA MET A 1 12.82 -25.62 -11.79
C MET A 1 11.57 -25.53 -10.91
N TYR A 2 10.99 -26.65 -10.43
CA TYR A 2 9.75 -26.61 -9.61
C TYR A 2 9.85 -25.81 -8.30
N GLN A 3 10.93 -25.98 -7.52
CA GLN A 3 11.12 -25.25 -6.25
C GLN A 3 11.30 -23.74 -6.43
N ALA A 4 11.96 -23.30 -7.51
CA ALA A 4 12.13 -21.88 -7.81
C ALA A 4 10.80 -21.22 -8.20
N LEU A 5 9.98 -21.92 -8.99
CA LEU A 5 8.63 -21.48 -9.36
C LEU A 5 7.69 -21.38 -8.14
N GLU A 6 7.81 -22.32 -7.20
CA GLU A 6 7.01 -22.33 -5.97
C GLU A 6 7.41 -21.19 -5.02
N GLN A 7 8.70 -20.92 -4.86
CA GLN A 7 9.20 -19.79 -4.07
C GLN A 7 8.77 -18.44 -4.65
N GLU A 8 8.81 -18.28 -5.98
CA GLU A 8 8.32 -17.08 -6.67
C GLU A 8 6.82 -16.86 -6.42
N ASN A 9 6.01 -17.92 -6.56
CA ASN A 9 4.57 -17.85 -6.30
C ASN A 9 4.27 -17.49 -4.83
N ASN A 10 5.04 -18.02 -3.88
CA ASN A 10 4.90 -17.67 -2.47
C ASN A 10 5.23 -16.18 -2.22
N TRP A 11 6.34 -15.68 -2.76
CA TRP A 11 6.70 -14.26 -2.66
C TRP A 11 5.62 -13.36 -3.26
N TYR A 12 5.13 -13.68 -4.47
CA TYR A 12 4.09 -12.90 -5.13
C TYR A 12 2.78 -12.87 -4.35
N SER A 13 2.38 -14.01 -3.78
CA SER A 13 1.20 -14.13 -2.91
C SER A 13 1.34 -13.26 -1.66
N GLN A 14 2.49 -13.32 -0.98
CA GLN A 14 2.79 -12.50 0.19
C GLN A 14 2.79 -11.01 -0.16
N ALA A 15 3.46 -10.62 -1.25
CA ALA A 15 3.53 -9.23 -1.70
C ALA A 15 2.14 -8.66 -2.01
N THR A 16 1.30 -9.44 -2.68
CA THR A 16 -0.08 -9.07 -3.00
C THR A 16 -0.94 -8.95 -1.74
N ALA A 17 -0.77 -9.85 -0.77
CA ALA A 17 -1.48 -9.80 0.50
C ALA A 17 -1.10 -8.55 1.32
N THR A 18 0.20 -8.26 1.45
CA THR A 18 0.69 -7.03 2.10
C THR A 18 0.11 -5.79 1.43
N LEU A 19 0.11 -5.73 0.10
CA LEU A 19 -0.42 -4.58 -0.63
C LEU A 19 -1.92 -4.40 -0.44
N LYS A 20 -2.69 -5.50 -0.37
CA LYS A 20 -4.13 -5.47 -0.08
C LYS A 20 -4.43 -4.99 1.35
N GLU A 21 -3.60 -5.38 2.32
CA GLU A 21 -3.71 -4.84 3.67
C GLU A 21 -3.42 -3.33 3.70
N LEU A 22 -2.36 -2.90 3.02
CA LEU A 22 -1.99 -1.49 2.93
C LEU A 22 -3.07 -0.66 2.23
N GLU A 23 -3.73 -1.19 1.20
CA GLU A 23 -4.92 -0.57 0.60
C GLU A 23 -6.01 -0.32 1.65
N GLY A 24 -6.35 -1.34 2.45
CA GLY A 24 -7.35 -1.20 3.51
C GLY A 24 -6.99 -0.13 4.54
N GLN A 25 -5.72 -0.09 4.96
CA GLN A 25 -5.21 0.92 5.89
C GLN A 25 -5.25 2.33 5.30
N LEU A 26 -4.87 2.49 4.03
CA LEU A 26 -4.94 3.78 3.34
C LEU A 26 -6.39 4.27 3.18
N VAL A 27 -7.32 3.37 2.87
CA VAL A 27 -8.76 3.70 2.80
C VAL A 27 -9.27 4.19 4.15
N GLU A 28 -8.92 3.50 5.25
CA GLU A 28 -9.35 3.93 6.58
C GLU A 28 -8.66 5.24 7.00
N ARG A 29 -7.36 5.38 6.75
CA ARG A 29 -6.62 6.64 6.97
C ARG A 29 -7.30 7.80 6.28
N GLN A 30 -7.67 7.63 5.01
CA GLN A 30 -8.27 8.70 4.22
C GLN A 30 -9.71 8.99 4.66
N ASN A 31 -10.44 7.96 5.08
CA ASN A 31 -11.74 8.12 5.72
C ASN A 31 -11.64 8.97 7.01
N ILE A 32 -10.64 8.72 7.86
CA ILE A 32 -10.39 9.53 9.06
C ILE A 32 -10.01 10.96 8.68
N TYR A 33 -9.15 11.15 7.67
CA TYR A 33 -8.76 12.48 7.19
C TYR A 33 -9.96 13.30 6.71
N CYS A 34 -10.88 12.68 5.97
CA CYS A 34 -12.06 13.33 5.41
C CYS A 34 -13.24 13.46 6.41
N SER A 35 -13.18 12.75 7.54
CA SER A 35 -14.21 12.82 8.57
C SER A 35 -14.12 14.12 9.38
N ARG A 36 -15.30 14.70 9.68
CA ARG A 36 -15.41 15.86 10.59
C ARG A 36 -15.46 15.48 12.06
N THR A 37 -15.78 14.21 12.38
CA THR A 37 -16.01 13.74 13.75
C THR A 37 -14.85 12.91 14.28
N GLN A 38 -14.08 12.27 13.42
CA GLN A 38 -12.97 11.42 13.84
C GLN A 38 -11.74 12.26 14.24
N SER A 39 -10.99 11.76 15.22
CA SER A 39 -9.87 12.50 15.81
C SER A 39 -8.64 12.51 14.92
N ARG A 40 -7.98 13.68 14.84
CA ARG A 40 -6.66 13.81 14.21
C ARG A 40 -5.58 12.96 14.89
N HIS A 41 -5.74 12.66 16.19
CA HIS A 41 -4.83 11.78 16.92
C HIS A 41 -4.89 10.36 16.36
N LEU A 42 -6.11 9.82 16.16
CA LEU A 42 -6.32 8.49 15.61
C LEU A 42 -5.65 8.33 14.24
N ARG A 43 -5.78 9.35 13.37
CA ARG A 43 -5.09 9.36 12.07
C ARG A 43 -3.57 9.31 12.22
N LYS A 44 -2.99 10.12 13.12
CA LYS A 44 -1.54 10.17 13.32
C LYS A 44 -0.98 8.86 13.85
N GLU A 45 -1.66 8.27 14.83
CA GLU A 45 -1.30 6.96 15.38
C GLU A 45 -1.35 5.87 14.30
N MET A 46 -2.38 5.90 13.44
CA MET A 46 -2.45 5.00 12.28
C MET A 46 -1.28 5.21 11.31
N GLU A 47 -0.98 6.47 10.94
CA GLU A 47 0.15 6.82 10.06
C GLU A 47 1.48 6.33 10.63
N GLU A 48 1.73 6.50 11.94
CA GLU A 48 2.95 6.00 12.62
C GLU A 48 3.05 4.47 12.59
N ASN A 49 1.95 3.77 12.90
CA ASN A 49 1.90 2.30 12.86
C ASN A 49 2.14 1.75 11.46
N MET A 50 1.58 2.40 10.43
CA MET A 50 1.80 2.03 9.03
C MET A 50 3.29 2.15 8.65
N LEU A 51 3.94 3.27 9.01
CA LEU A 51 5.35 3.49 8.72
C LEU A 51 6.24 2.47 9.43
N LEU A 52 5.99 2.21 10.72
CA LEU A 52 6.72 1.20 11.49
C LEU A 52 6.57 -0.21 10.89
N LYS A 53 5.38 -0.55 10.40
CA LYS A 53 5.12 -1.84 9.76
C LYS A 53 5.93 -1.98 8.48
N VAL A 54 5.78 -1.04 7.54
CA VAL A 54 6.47 -1.16 6.25
C VAL A 54 7.99 -1.06 6.37
N ALA A 55 8.53 -0.33 7.35
CA ALA A 55 9.97 -0.26 7.58
C ALA A 55 10.57 -1.62 8.01
N ARG A 56 9.78 -2.47 8.67
CA ARG A 56 10.20 -3.80 9.14
C ARG A 56 10.05 -4.89 8.09
N GLU A 57 9.14 -4.71 7.14
CA GLU A 57 8.85 -5.71 6.12
C GLU A 57 9.88 -5.67 4.97
N PRO A 58 10.37 -6.83 4.49
CA PRO A 58 11.27 -6.88 3.33
C PRO A 58 10.70 -6.17 2.09
N LEU A 59 9.40 -6.38 1.82
CA LEU A 59 8.70 -5.74 0.71
C LEU A 59 8.68 -4.22 0.84
N GLY A 60 8.57 -3.71 2.07
CA GLY A 60 8.56 -2.28 2.34
C GLY A 60 9.85 -1.59 1.94
N ARG A 61 10.99 -2.27 2.12
CA ARG A 61 12.29 -1.80 1.63
C ARG A 61 12.45 -1.99 0.12
N GLU A 62 12.01 -3.13 -0.43
CA GLU A 62 12.10 -3.42 -1.87
C GLU A 62 11.32 -2.42 -2.73
N LEU A 63 10.19 -1.91 -2.22
CA LEU A 63 9.29 -1.00 -2.95
C LEU A 63 9.33 0.46 -2.44
N ASP A 64 10.24 0.77 -1.52
CA ASP A 64 10.34 2.09 -0.87
C ASP A 64 8.98 2.59 -0.32
N LEU A 65 8.23 1.69 0.33
CA LEU A 65 6.87 1.97 0.79
C LEU A 65 6.85 3.09 1.82
N GLU A 66 7.87 3.18 2.68
CA GLU A 66 7.91 4.19 3.74
C GLU A 66 7.96 5.61 3.19
N ALA A 67 8.88 5.90 2.25
CA ALA A 67 8.99 7.23 1.67
C ALA A 67 7.73 7.60 0.88
N ASN A 68 7.20 6.64 0.13
CA ASN A 68 5.97 6.80 -0.64
C ASN A 68 4.76 7.06 0.27
N LEU A 69 4.63 6.36 1.40
CA LEU A 69 3.58 6.61 2.40
C LEU A 69 3.69 7.99 3.02
N ARG A 70 4.91 8.45 3.34
CA ARG A 70 5.13 9.83 3.83
C ARG A 70 4.65 10.86 2.81
N ASP A 71 4.85 10.60 1.51
CA ASP A 71 4.36 11.49 0.46
C ASP A 71 2.82 11.52 0.40
N ILE A 72 2.17 10.35 0.44
CA ILE A 72 0.71 10.24 0.51
C ILE A 72 0.17 11.00 1.72
N PHE A 73 0.72 10.77 2.92
CA PHE A 73 0.22 11.39 4.14
C PHE A 73 0.31 12.91 4.10
N LYS A 74 1.33 13.44 3.44
CA LYS A 74 1.58 14.87 3.28
C LYS A 74 0.70 15.51 2.20
N LYS A 75 0.44 14.81 1.09
CA LYS A 75 -0.12 15.41 -0.13
C LYS A 75 -1.52 14.95 -0.52
N ASP A 76 -2.00 13.82 -0.02
CA ASP A 76 -3.34 13.35 -0.38
C ASP A 76 -4.42 14.03 0.46
N THR A 77 -4.99 15.09 -0.12
CA THR A 77 -6.01 15.93 0.52
C THR A 77 -7.39 15.76 -0.11
N HIS A 78 -7.56 14.84 -1.05
CA HIS A 78 -8.85 14.67 -1.73
C HIS A 78 -9.87 13.97 -0.82
N CYS A 79 -11.06 14.55 -0.76
CA CYS A 79 -12.22 14.00 -0.06
C CYS A 79 -13.42 14.02 -1.01
N ALA A 80 -14.16 12.92 -1.06
CA ALA A 80 -15.42 12.86 -1.78
C ALA A 80 -16.50 13.68 -1.05
N ASP A 81 -17.64 13.89 -1.71
CA ASP A 81 -18.78 14.63 -1.16
C ASP A 81 -19.25 14.08 0.19
N PHE A 82 -19.77 14.95 1.06
CA PHE A 82 -20.15 14.58 2.44
C PHE A 82 -21.25 13.50 2.55
N LEU A 83 -22.06 13.33 1.51
CA LEU A 83 -23.09 12.27 1.46
C LEU A 83 -22.55 10.93 0.95
N ASN A 84 -21.26 10.88 0.62
CA ASN A 84 -20.63 9.67 0.12
C ASN A 84 -20.48 8.62 1.22
N MET A 85 -21.13 7.48 1.02
CA MET A 85 -21.01 6.31 1.90
C MET A 85 -19.83 5.40 1.50
N ASP A 86 -19.27 5.58 0.30
CA ASP A 86 -18.18 4.74 -0.20
C ASP A 86 -16.81 5.34 0.13
N LYS A 87 -16.18 4.84 1.19
CA LYS A 87 -14.83 5.27 1.62
C LYS A 87 -13.79 5.26 0.49
N ARG A 88 -13.95 4.42 -0.53
CA ARG A 88 -13.01 4.28 -1.66
C ARG A 88 -12.98 5.49 -2.60
N LYS A 89 -13.98 6.37 -2.54
CA LYS A 89 -13.97 7.63 -3.31
C LYS A 89 -13.12 8.72 -2.65
N ASN A 90 -12.68 8.53 -1.40
CA ASN A 90 -11.74 9.44 -0.79
C ASN A 90 -10.32 9.17 -1.29
N GLY A 91 -9.49 10.22 -1.29
CA GLY A 91 -8.11 10.14 -1.72
C GLY A 91 -7.96 10.14 -3.24
N SER A 92 -6.75 10.40 -3.69
CA SER A 92 -6.41 10.49 -5.12
C SER A 92 -5.01 9.96 -5.34
N LEU A 93 -4.04 10.54 -4.63
CA LEU A 93 -2.63 10.17 -4.71
C LEU A 93 -2.38 8.76 -4.17
N MET A 94 -3.08 8.34 -3.11
CA MET A 94 -2.97 6.98 -2.57
C MET A 94 -3.28 5.91 -3.63
N TRP A 95 -4.23 6.17 -4.53
CA TRP A 95 -4.62 5.24 -5.58
C TRP A 95 -3.56 5.15 -6.67
N VAL A 96 -2.90 6.27 -6.99
CA VAL A 96 -1.76 6.29 -7.91
C VAL A 96 -0.62 5.46 -7.35
N TYR A 97 -0.27 5.63 -6.07
CA TYR A 97 0.77 4.84 -5.42
C TYR A 97 0.41 3.35 -5.32
N LEU A 98 -0.83 3.01 -4.97
CA LEU A 98 -1.30 1.63 -4.96
C LEU A 98 -1.13 0.98 -6.33
N LYS A 99 -1.52 1.67 -7.40
CA LYS A 99 -1.34 1.16 -8.76
C LYS A 99 0.13 1.02 -9.13
N TYR A 100 0.96 1.98 -8.74
CA TYR A 100 2.40 1.93 -8.93
C TYR A 100 3.02 0.71 -8.23
N TRP A 101 2.71 0.46 -6.96
CA TRP A 101 3.23 -0.70 -6.24
C TRP A 101 2.73 -2.03 -6.82
N GLN A 102 1.48 -2.12 -7.28
CA GLN A 102 0.99 -3.30 -7.99
C GLN A 102 1.86 -3.61 -9.22
N LEU A 103 2.18 -2.58 -10.03
CA LEU A 103 3.03 -2.73 -11.20
C LEU A 103 4.46 -3.15 -10.83
N GLN A 104 5.03 -2.59 -9.76
CA GLN A 104 6.36 -3.00 -9.28
C GLN A 104 6.39 -4.47 -8.84
N ILE A 105 5.37 -4.93 -8.11
CA ILE A 105 5.25 -6.34 -7.70
C ILE A 105 5.15 -7.25 -8.93
N THR A 106 4.30 -6.89 -9.90
CA THR A 106 4.17 -7.63 -11.16
C THR A 106 5.48 -7.67 -11.94
N LEU A 107 6.20 -6.55 -12.04
CA LEU A 107 7.50 -6.50 -12.71
C LEU A 107 8.53 -7.40 -12.03
N GLN A 108 8.59 -7.38 -10.69
CA GLN A 108 9.51 -8.22 -9.93
C GLN A 108 9.18 -9.70 -10.01
N LYS A 109 7.90 -10.05 -10.11
CA LYS A 109 7.49 -11.43 -10.41
C LYS A 109 8.14 -11.91 -11.71
N TYR A 110 7.97 -11.17 -12.80
CA TYR A 110 8.53 -11.56 -14.10
C TYR A 110 10.06 -11.61 -14.12
N LYS A 111 10.73 -10.65 -13.48
CA LYS A 111 12.20 -10.65 -13.37
C LYS A 111 12.72 -11.86 -12.60
N ARG A 112 12.04 -12.28 -11.53
CA ARG A 112 12.38 -13.48 -10.75
C ARG A 112 12.16 -14.76 -11.56
N ALA A 113 11.07 -14.83 -12.31
CA ALA A 113 10.78 -15.95 -13.21
C ALA A 113 11.85 -16.08 -14.31
N GLU A 114 12.21 -14.97 -14.96
CA GLU A 114 13.26 -14.94 -15.99
C GLU A 114 14.61 -15.41 -15.43
N ALA A 115 15.01 -14.90 -14.26
CA ALA A 115 16.25 -15.30 -13.60
C ALA A 115 16.28 -16.75 -13.10
N ALA A 116 15.13 -17.44 -13.02
CA ALA A 116 15.04 -18.86 -12.66
C ALA A 116 15.10 -19.80 -13.87
N VAL A 117 14.94 -19.25 -15.08
CA VAL A 117 15.00 -19.98 -16.36
C VAL A 117 16.37 -19.84 -17.02
N LEU A 118 17.02 -18.69 -16.84
CA LEU A 118 18.41 -18.44 -17.26
C LEU A 118 19.41 -19.05 -16.27
#